data_AF-A0A4Y2JET9-F1
#
_entry.id   AF-A0A4Y2JET9-F1
#
_cell.length_a   1.000
_cell.length_b   1.000
_cell.length_c   1.000
_cell.angle_alpha   90.00
_cell.angle_beta   90.00
_cell.angle_gamma   90.00
#
_symmetry.space_group_name_H-M   'P 1'
#
loop_
_entity.id
_entity.type
_entity.pdbx_description
1 polymer ?
#
loop_
_entity_poly.entity_id
_entity_poly.type
_entity_poly.pdbx_seq_one_letter_code
_entity_poly.pdbx_strand_id
1 'polypeptide(L)'
;MWLDQVFNPLNWGWQTTKHGLAPITTIKDLASQSLLMAIFCKYAKGCRSTCSCRNSGIKCSANCENCKEYSCSNPPPQIDEQMLLLSEDDKDQMMLKKRKNY
;
A
#
# COMPACT_ATOMS: atom_id res chain seq x y z
N MET A 1 -2.35 -21.73 14.81
CA MET A 1 -0.90 -21.82 14.60
C MET A 1 -0.59 -21.07 13.32
N TRP A 2 0.28 -20.06 13.38
CA TRP A 2 0.72 -19.30 12.20
C TRP A 2 2.25 -19.27 12.23
N LEU A 3 2.91 -19.70 11.15
CA LEU A 3 4.37 -19.84 11.09
C LEU A 3 4.96 -20.65 12.27
N ASP A 4 4.32 -21.78 12.62
CA ASP A 4 4.71 -22.64 13.75
C ASP A 4 4.69 -21.96 15.13
N GLN A 5 4.06 -20.80 15.25
CA GLN A 5 3.83 -20.11 16.51
C GLN A 5 2.36 -20.19 16.94
N VAL A 6 2.16 -20.44 18.24
CA VAL A 6 0.84 -20.45 18.87
C VAL A 6 0.52 -19.05 19.38
N PHE A 7 -0.38 -18.38 18.68
CA PHE A 7 -0.90 -17.07 19.11
C PHE A 7 -2.22 -17.25 19.85
N ASN A 8 -2.38 -16.58 20.99
CA ASN A 8 -3.66 -16.50 21.68
C ASN A 8 -4.62 -15.63 20.85
N PRO A 9 -5.71 -16.18 20.29
CA PRO A 9 -6.62 -15.42 19.42
C PRO A 9 -7.26 -14.22 20.12
N LEU A 10 -7.41 -14.26 21.46
CA LEU A 10 -7.96 -13.14 22.23
C LEU A 10 -7.09 -11.88 22.17
N ASN A 11 -5.78 -12.04 21.95
CA ASN A 11 -4.86 -10.91 21.78
C ASN A 11 -4.88 -10.33 20.36
N TRP A 12 -5.58 -10.97 19.42
CA TRP A 12 -5.54 -10.66 17.98
C TRP A 12 -6.93 -10.39 17.40
N GLY A 13 -7.80 -9.77 18.20
CA GLY A 13 -9.10 -9.29 17.72
C GLY A 13 -10.16 -10.38 17.64
N TRP A 14 -10.05 -11.44 18.44
CA TRP A 14 -11.12 -12.44 18.61
C TRP A 14 -11.69 -12.38 20.01
N GLN A 15 -12.97 -12.72 20.14
CA GLN A 15 -13.69 -12.84 21.40
C GLN A 15 -14.33 -14.22 21.53
N THR A 16 -14.46 -14.71 22.76
CA THR A 16 -15.16 -15.96 23.05
C THR A 16 -16.67 -15.73 23.03
N THR A 17 -17.41 -16.63 22.38
CA THR A 17 -18.87 -16.66 22.33
C THR A 17 -19.37 -18.07 22.65
N LYS A 18 -20.69 -18.22 22.84
CA LYS A 18 -21.33 -19.53 23.03
C LYS A 18 -21.15 -20.50 21.85
N HIS A 19 -20.74 -20.00 20.69
CA HIS A 19 -20.52 -20.78 19.47
C HIS A 19 -19.03 -20.92 19.12
N GLY A 20 -18.12 -20.51 20.01
CA GLY A 20 -16.67 -20.50 19.78
C GLY A 20 -16.11 -19.09 19.62
N LEU A 21 -15.03 -18.94 18.87
CA LEU A 21 -14.37 -17.65 18.66
C LEU A 21 -15.08 -16.87 17.55
N ALA A 22 -15.34 -15.59 17.81
CA ALA A 22 -15.85 -14.64 16.83
C ALA A 22 -14.90 -13.44 16.69
N PRO A 23 -14.75 -12.86 15.49
CA PRO A 23 -13.96 -11.67 15.31
C PRO A 23 -14.62 -10.47 16.00
N ILE A 24 -13.80 -9.59 16.59
CA ILE A 24 -14.24 -8.32 17.15
C ILE A 24 -14.43 -7.34 16.00
N THR A 25 -15.66 -6.87 15.81
CA THR A 25 -15.98 -5.88 14.78
C THR A 25 -15.73 -4.47 15.28
N THR A 26 -15.21 -3.61 14.41
CA THR A 26 -15.04 -2.18 14.69
C THR A 26 -15.97 -1.34 13.83
N ILE A 27 -16.50 -0.26 14.41
CA ILE A 27 -17.26 0.78 13.68
C ILE A 27 -16.29 1.85 13.14
N LYS A 28 -15.04 1.86 13.60
CA LYS A 28 -14.00 2.76 13.07
C LYS A 28 -13.63 2.35 11.66
N ASP A 29 -13.34 3.33 10.83
CA ASP A 29 -12.83 3.09 9.49
C ASP A 29 -11.58 2.20 9.53
N LEU A 30 -11.53 1.21 8.63
CA LEU A 30 -10.42 0.25 8.51
C LEU A 30 -9.06 0.93 8.29
N ALA A 31 -9.08 2.15 7.74
CA ALA A 31 -7.92 2.96 7.43
C ALA A 31 -8.31 4.43 7.47
N SER A 32 -7.33 5.32 7.69
CA SER A 32 -7.57 6.75 7.53
C SER A 32 -8.04 7.04 6.11
N GLN A 33 -8.92 8.03 5.96
CA GLN A 33 -9.41 8.41 4.65
C GLN A 33 -8.27 8.84 3.72
N SER A 34 -7.21 9.45 4.26
CA SER A 34 -6.00 9.76 3.51
C SER A 34 -5.30 8.52 2.95
N LEU A 35 -5.22 7.43 3.73
CA LEU A 35 -4.65 6.16 3.27
C LEU A 35 -5.51 5.53 2.16
N LEU A 36 -6.83 5.52 2.33
CA LEU A 36 -7.76 5.03 1.30
C LEU A 36 -7.66 5.84 0.00
N MET A 37 -7.52 7.17 0.10
CA MET A 37 -7.35 8.06 -1.06
C MET A 37 -5.98 7.94 -1.73
N ALA A 38 -4.95 7.54 -0.99
CA ALA A 38 -3.63 7.24 -1.53
C ALA A 38 -3.65 5.92 -2.32
N ILE A 39 -4.39 4.92 -1.85
CA ILE A 39 -4.50 3.61 -2.52
C ILE A 39 -5.40 3.70 -3.76
N PHE A 40 -6.48 4.49 -3.70
CA PHE A 40 -7.45 4.65 -4.79
C PHE A 40 -7.66 6.14 -5.15
N CYS A 41 -6.99 6.64 -6.20
CA CYS A 41 -7.26 7.96 -6.79
C CYS A 41 -8.74 7.98 -7.21
N LYS A 42 -9.58 8.87 -6.65
CA LYS A 42 -11.02 8.95 -6.96
C LYS A 42 -11.36 9.73 -8.23
N TYR A 43 -10.36 10.21 -8.97
CA TYR A 43 -10.58 11.18 -10.04
C TYR A 43 -10.76 10.54 -11.41
N ALA A 44 -11.96 10.68 -11.97
CA ALA A 44 -12.47 10.03 -13.19
C ALA A 44 -11.64 10.16 -14.49
N LYS A 45 -10.62 11.03 -14.58
CA LYS A 45 -9.95 11.33 -15.87
C LYS A 45 -8.46 11.57 -15.73
N GLY A 46 -7.69 10.50 -15.50
CA GLY A 46 -6.23 10.55 -15.43
C GLY A 46 -5.73 11.41 -14.27
N CYS A 47 -4.88 10.85 -13.42
CA CYS A 47 -4.36 11.62 -12.29
C CYS A 47 -3.40 12.73 -12.82
N ARG A 48 -3.92 13.98 -12.88
CA ARG A 48 -3.25 15.22 -13.35
C ARG A 48 -2.93 16.17 -12.18
N SER A 49 -3.35 17.43 -12.25
CA SER A 49 -3.13 18.44 -11.20
C SER A 49 -4.05 18.24 -9.99
N THR A 50 -5.22 17.64 -10.17
CA THR A 50 -6.21 17.43 -9.09
C THR A 50 -6.08 16.07 -8.42
N CYS A 51 -5.04 15.29 -8.74
CA CYS A 51 -4.87 13.96 -8.16
C CYS A 51 -4.65 14.02 -6.65
N SER A 52 -5.48 13.31 -5.88
CA SER A 52 -5.31 13.17 -4.43
C SER A 52 -3.96 12.54 -4.06
N CYS A 53 -3.54 11.47 -4.74
CA CYS A 53 -2.25 10.83 -4.49
C CYS A 53 -1.11 11.84 -4.65
N ARG A 54 -1.11 12.63 -5.75
CA ARG A 54 -0.09 13.66 -6.02
C ARG A 54 -0.10 14.75 -4.96
N ASN A 55 -1.28 15.22 -4.56
CA ASN A 55 -1.43 16.25 -3.52
C ASN A 55 -0.97 15.75 -2.14
N SER A 56 -1.10 14.44 -1.89
CA SER A 56 -0.54 13.77 -0.72
C SER A 56 0.94 13.42 -0.87
N GLY A 57 1.60 13.79 -1.97
CA GLY A 57 3.03 13.51 -2.21
C GLY A 57 3.34 12.06 -2.59
N ILE A 58 2.34 11.26 -2.94
CA ILE A 58 2.46 9.83 -3.22
C ILE A 58 2.24 9.56 -4.72
N LYS A 59 2.95 8.58 -5.29
CA LYS A 59 2.72 8.09 -6.67
C LYS A 59 1.46 7.26 -6.76
N CYS A 60 0.73 7.35 -7.87
CA CYS A 60 -0.43 6.47 -8.07
C CYS A 60 0.03 5.02 -8.15
N SER A 61 -0.76 4.10 -7.60
CA SER A 61 -0.49 2.66 -7.75
C SER A 61 -0.77 2.20 -9.18
N ALA A 62 -0.17 1.08 -9.60
CA ALA A 62 -0.52 0.41 -10.86
C ALA A 62 -1.99 -0.06 -10.89
N ASN A 63 -2.60 -0.21 -9.72
CA ASN A 63 -3.97 -0.64 -9.55
C ASN A 63 -4.97 0.52 -9.61
N CYS A 64 -4.51 1.76 -9.74
CA CYS A 64 -5.37 2.92 -9.85
C CYS A 64 -6.22 2.84 -11.13
N GLU A 65 -7.52 2.56 -10.97
CA GLU A 65 -8.48 2.41 -12.08
C GLU A 65 -8.46 3.62 -13.01
N ASN A 66 -8.46 4.82 -12.44
CA ASN A 66 -8.42 6.08 -13.19
C ASN A 66 -7.12 6.32 -13.98
N CYS A 67 -6.02 5.67 -13.58
CA CYS A 67 -4.75 5.71 -14.29
C CYS A 67 -4.57 4.54 -15.27
N LYS A 68 -5.40 3.50 -15.20
CA LYS A 68 -5.41 2.41 -16.18
C LYS A 68 -6.06 2.85 -17.49
N GLU A 69 -7.16 3.61 -17.40
CA GLU A 69 -7.93 4.04 -18.57
C GLU A 69 -7.37 5.30 -19.26
N TYR A 70 -6.54 6.07 -18.56
CA TYR A 70 -6.00 7.34 -19.06
C TYR A 70 -4.50 7.47 -18.78
N SER A 71 -3.79 8.25 -19.60
CA SER A 71 -2.38 8.59 -19.37
C SER A 71 -2.21 9.26 -17.99
N CYS A 72 -1.63 8.53 -17.05
CA CYS A 72 -1.38 8.98 -15.68
C CYS A 72 -0.14 9.89 -15.66
N SER A 73 -0.28 11.15 -15.22
CA SER A 73 0.88 12.05 -15.06
C SER A 73 1.66 11.81 -13.76
N ASN A 74 1.12 10.95 -12.90
CA ASN A 74 1.72 10.56 -11.62
C ASN A 74 1.84 9.02 -11.51
N PRO A 75 2.47 8.34 -12.47
CA PRO A 75 2.48 6.88 -12.54
C PRO A 75 3.22 6.27 -11.33
N PRO A 76 3.00 4.97 -11.05
CA PRO A 76 3.81 4.26 -10.07
C PRO A 76 5.30 4.39 -10.42
N PRO A 77 6.19 4.37 -9.41
CA PRO A 77 7.62 4.30 -9.67
C PRO A 77 7.89 3.09 -10.56
N GLN A 78 8.72 3.28 -11.59
CA GLN A 78 9.18 2.16 -12.41
C GLN A 78 9.99 1.26 -11.49
N ILE A 79 9.48 0.05 -11.27
CA ILE A 79 10.23 -0.98 -10.58
C ILE A 79 11.17 -1.55 -11.64
N ASP A 80 12.44 -1.16 -11.57
CA ASP A 80 13.47 -1.80 -12.40
C ASP A 80 13.40 -3.31 -12.09
N GLU A 81 13.26 -4.17 -13.11
CA GLU A 81 13.23 -5.65 -12.91
C GLU A 81 14.48 -6.13 -12.14
N GLN A 82 15.58 -5.43 -12.33
CA GLN A 82 16.83 -5.61 -11.59
C GLN A 82 16.63 -5.42 -10.08
N MET A 83 15.74 -4.55 -9.64
CA MET A 83 15.45 -4.31 -8.22
C MET A 83 14.64 -5.44 -7.57
N LEU A 84 13.84 -6.20 -8.34
CA LEU A 84 13.02 -7.30 -7.80
C LEU A 84 13.86 -8.53 -7.44
N LEU A 85 15.00 -8.71 -8.10
CA LEU A 85 15.89 -9.86 -7.91
C LEU A 85 17.00 -9.64 -6.88
N LEU A 86 17.09 -8.43 -6.32
CA LEU A 86 18.15 -8.06 -5.39
C LEU A 86 17.73 -8.31 -3.94
N SER A 87 18.70 -8.76 -3.13
CA SER A 87 18.57 -8.82 -1.68
C SER A 87 18.32 -7.42 -1.12
N GLU A 88 17.80 -7.32 0.11
CA GLU A 88 17.53 -6.02 0.75
C GLU A 88 18.81 -5.18 0.89
N ASP A 89 19.95 -5.82 1.20
CA ASP A 89 21.25 -5.16 1.30
C ASP A 89 21.72 -4.57 -0.04
N ASP A 90 21.49 -5.29 -1.14
CA ASP A 90 21.85 -4.85 -2.49
C ASP A 90 20.99 -3.67 -2.95
N LYS A 91 19.70 -3.65 -2.56
CA LYS A 91 18.77 -2.55 -2.86
C LYS A 91 19.22 -1.26 -2.18
N ASP A 92 19.59 -1.32 -0.90
CA ASP A 92 20.03 -0.15 -0.15
C ASP A 92 21.31 0.45 -0.74
N GLN A 93 22.29 -0.39 -1.09
CA GLN A 93 23.51 0.04 -1.79
C GLN A 93 23.21 0.71 -3.13
N MET A 94 22.33 0.11 -3.94
CA MET A 94 21.95 0.65 -5.24
C MET A 94 21.25 2.01 -5.11
N MET A 95 20.34 2.15 -4.14
CA MET A 95 19.65 3.40 -3.85
C MET A 95 20.58 4.49 -3.33
N LEU A 96 21.55 4.13 -2.47
CA LEU A 96 22.63 5.01 -2.01
C LEU A 96 23.52 5.48 -3.15
N LYS A 97 23.84 4.61 -4.12
CA LYS A 97 24.62 4.97 -5.31
C LYS A 97 23.85 5.88 -6.27
N LYS A 98 22.56 5.63 -6.51
CA LYS A 98 21.70 6.52 -7.33
C LYS A 98 21.61 7.93 -6.73
N ARG A 99 21.57 8.06 -5.40
CA ARG A 99 21.53 9.36 -4.69
C ARG A 99 22.82 10.18 -4.75
N LYS A 100 23.97 9.55 -5.02
CA LYS A 100 25.29 10.23 -5.10
C LYS A 100 25.67 10.68 -6.51
N ASN A 101 24.89 10.27 -7.51
CA ASN A 101 25.13 10.57 -8.93
C ASN A 101 24.23 11.72 -9.46
N TYR A 102 23.60 12.48 -8.56
CA TYR A 102 22.88 13.71 -8.85
C TYR A 102 23.40 14.83 -7.96
#